data_AF-A0A2V9T0Z0-F1
#
_entry.id   AF-A0A2V9T0Z0-F1
#
_cell.length_a   1.000
_cell.length_b   1.000
_cell.length_c   1.000
_cell.angle_alpha   90.00
_cell.angle_beta   90.00
_cell.angle_gamma   90.00
#
_symmetry.space_group_name_H-M   'P 1'
#
loop_
_entity.id
_entity.type
_entity.pdbx_description
1 polymer ?
#
loop_
_entity_poly.entity_id
_entity_poly.type
_entity_poly.pdbx_seq_one_letter_code
_entity_poly.pdbx_strand_id
1 'polypeptide(L)'
;MIPLGIWYAYHYLRTGFVFGNPEFFRYNVEATLHPLRILLALILRFWQALGYLNLYLLTLAGLLALRRPPLQDENGERPKIALNVQLAFLAVILAYVVAMAVVGGAVLARYMLPVVPLIIIIWVSTLWRRVQLWWAVVAMVGLAFVIGLFVNPPYGFSFEDNLAYRDYILLHQRAEQFVEARYPMARVLTAWPASDELTHPYLGYITRPMRVVRIEDFSAEQLLAAAESRSAFEVALLFSTKYEPPHPWFEHWRAWQSWKTRFFGYHRDLPAAAATEILGGKLVYSETRDGQWTAVVEIQQIMEAQAGRSMQRDGYLSIR
;
A
#
# COMPACT_ATOMS: atom_id res chain seq x y z
N MET A 1 -27.99 16.20 6.83
CA MET A 1 -27.09 17.12 7.55
C MET A 1 -27.17 16.98 9.08
N ILE A 2 -28.36 16.87 9.70
CA ILE A 2 -28.49 16.74 11.17
C ILE A 2 -27.68 15.56 11.76
N PRO A 3 -27.74 14.32 11.22
CA PRO A 3 -26.95 13.20 11.75
C PRO A 3 -25.44 13.46 11.71
N LEU A 4 -24.97 14.12 10.65
CA LEU A 4 -23.57 14.48 10.48
C LEU A 4 -23.14 15.56 11.50
N GLY A 5 -24.01 16.54 11.75
CA GLY A 5 -23.79 17.54 12.79
C GLY A 5 -23.70 16.93 14.20
N ILE A 6 -24.61 16.00 14.52
CA ILE A 6 -24.58 15.25 15.79
C ILE A 6 -23.29 14.44 15.91
N TRP A 7 -22.87 13.76 14.83
CA TRP A 7 -21.63 13.01 14.81
C TRP A 7 -20.39 13.90 15.08
N TYR A 8 -20.28 15.05 14.39
CA TYR A 8 -19.17 15.98 14.62
C TYR A 8 -19.18 16.57 16.03
N ALA A 9 -20.36 16.89 16.58
CA ALA A 9 -20.48 17.34 17.96
C ALA A 9 -20.03 16.25 18.93
N TYR A 10 -20.48 15.00 18.75
CA TYR A 10 -20.04 13.87 19.56
C TYR A 10 -18.52 13.65 19.47
N HIS A 11 -17.97 13.65 18.25
CA HIS A 11 -16.54 13.48 18.03
C HIS A 11 -15.72 14.58 18.71
N TYR A 12 -16.14 15.84 18.58
CA TYR A 12 -15.52 16.97 19.25
C TYR A 12 -15.56 16.83 20.77
N LEU A 13 -16.72 16.46 21.33
CA LEU A 13 -16.87 16.26 22.77
C LEU A 13 -15.99 15.11 23.31
N ARG A 14 -15.68 14.11 22.48
CA ARG A 14 -14.84 12.96 22.87
C ARG A 14 -13.34 13.18 22.67
N THR A 15 -12.95 13.93 21.65
CA THR A 15 -11.55 13.99 21.18
C THR A 15 -10.95 15.40 21.23
N GLY A 16 -11.77 16.44 21.38
CA GLY A 16 -11.37 17.84 21.24
C GLY A 16 -11.22 18.30 19.78
N PHE A 17 -11.44 17.43 18.79
CA PHE A 17 -11.28 17.74 17.38
C PHE A 17 -12.57 17.56 16.59
N VAL A 18 -12.84 18.44 15.63
CA VAL A 18 -14.04 18.36 14.78
C VAL A 18 -13.79 17.46 13.56
N PHE A 19 -12.61 17.56 12.93
CA PHE A 19 -12.29 16.92 11.65
C PHE A 19 -11.20 15.84 11.74
N GLY A 20 -11.01 15.24 12.93
CA GLY A 20 -9.95 14.27 13.20
C GLY A 20 -8.72 14.89 13.86
N ASN A 21 -7.72 14.05 14.19
CA ASN A 21 -6.52 14.52 14.89
C ASN A 21 -5.63 15.42 13.98
N PRO A 22 -4.75 16.26 14.57
CA PRO A 22 -3.88 17.16 13.80
C PRO A 22 -2.97 16.44 12.81
N GLU A 23 -2.52 15.23 13.15
CA GLU A 23 -1.69 14.40 12.27
C GLU A 23 -2.41 13.99 11.00
N PHE A 24 -3.69 13.59 11.11
CA PHE A 24 -4.54 13.27 9.97
C PHE A 24 -4.71 14.47 9.05
N PHE A 25 -4.95 15.66 9.61
CA PHE A 25 -5.05 16.90 8.84
C PHE A 25 -3.74 17.22 8.11
N ARG A 26 -2.61 17.16 8.82
CA ARG A 26 -1.29 17.42 8.27
C ARG A 26 -0.98 16.47 7.10
N TYR A 27 -1.25 15.17 7.28
CA TYR A 27 -0.99 14.15 6.27
C TYR A 27 -1.92 14.24 5.05
N ASN A 28 -3.22 14.50 5.25
CA ASN A 28 -4.21 14.44 4.17
C ASN A 28 -4.53 15.76 3.49
N VAL A 29 -4.15 16.89 4.09
CA VAL A 29 -4.47 18.23 3.60
C VAL A 29 -3.22 19.09 3.52
N GLU A 30 -2.55 19.37 4.63
CA GLU A 30 -1.45 20.34 4.63
C GLU A 30 -0.28 19.89 3.73
N ALA A 31 0.19 18.65 3.91
CA ALA A 31 1.28 18.07 3.13
C ALA A 31 0.88 17.75 1.67
N THR A 32 -0.41 17.86 1.32
CA THR A 32 -0.91 17.55 -0.02
C THR A 32 -1.04 18.76 -0.93
N LEU A 33 -1.06 19.98 -0.37
CA LEU A 33 -1.29 21.24 -1.10
C LEU A 33 -0.12 21.74 -1.97
N HIS A 34 0.88 20.90 -2.24
CA HIS A 34 1.99 21.26 -3.13
C HIS A 34 1.57 21.15 -4.62
N PRO A 35 1.69 22.21 -5.44
CA PRO A 35 1.19 22.20 -6.83
C PRO A 35 1.72 21.05 -7.69
N LEU A 36 3.03 20.75 -7.60
CA LEU A 36 3.63 19.61 -8.31
C LEU A 36 3.02 18.28 -7.85
N ARG A 37 2.75 18.10 -6.55
CA ARG A 37 2.14 16.88 -6.04
C ARG A 37 0.74 16.72 -6.58
N ILE A 38 -0.06 17.78 -6.59
CA ILE A 38 -1.43 17.76 -7.14
C ILE A 38 -1.38 17.33 -8.61
N LEU A 39 -0.47 17.89 -9.40
CA LEU A 39 -0.30 17.50 -10.81
C LEU A 39 0.09 16.02 -10.96
N LEU A 40 1.06 15.54 -10.18
CA LEU A 40 1.47 14.14 -10.20
C LEU A 40 0.34 13.20 -9.75
N ALA A 41 -0.40 13.58 -8.71
CA ALA A 41 -1.55 12.86 -8.22
C ALA A 41 -2.66 12.82 -9.28
N LEU A 42 -2.93 13.92 -9.99
CA LEU A 42 -3.88 13.96 -11.10
C LEU A 42 -3.49 12.96 -12.20
N ILE A 43 -2.22 12.92 -12.61
CA ILE A 43 -1.73 11.95 -13.61
C ILE A 43 -1.98 10.51 -13.14
N LEU A 44 -1.65 10.21 -11.88
CA LEU A 44 -1.90 8.89 -11.29
C LEU A 44 -3.40 8.58 -11.20
N ARG A 45 -4.25 9.54 -10.82
CA ARG A 45 -5.71 9.34 -10.76
C ARG A 45 -6.31 9.08 -12.13
N PHE A 46 -5.86 9.79 -13.17
CA PHE A 46 -6.28 9.52 -14.54
C PHE A 46 -5.88 8.11 -14.98
N TRP A 47 -4.65 7.68 -14.68
CA TRP A 47 -4.24 6.30 -14.93
C TRP A 47 -5.09 5.29 -14.16
N GLN A 48 -5.36 5.54 -12.88
CA GLN A 48 -6.20 4.68 -12.05
C GLN A 48 -7.64 4.57 -12.57
N ALA A 49 -8.18 5.65 -13.11
CA ALA A 49 -9.55 5.70 -13.62
C ALA A 49 -9.70 5.10 -15.04
N LEU A 50 -8.68 5.25 -15.89
CA LEU A 50 -8.74 4.88 -17.32
C LEU A 50 -7.98 3.59 -17.66
N GLY A 51 -6.97 3.24 -16.87
CA GLY A 51 -5.92 2.30 -17.27
C GLY A 51 -5.74 1.09 -16.36
N TYR A 52 -6.03 1.26 -15.07
CA TYR A 52 -5.74 0.27 -14.03
C TYR A 52 -6.44 -1.08 -14.26
N LEU A 53 -5.82 -2.17 -13.79
CA LEU A 53 -6.33 -3.55 -13.99
C LEU A 53 -6.72 -3.84 -15.45
N ASN A 54 -5.85 -3.46 -16.38
CA ASN A 54 -6.02 -3.63 -17.83
C ASN A 54 -7.20 -2.87 -18.46
N LEU A 55 -7.84 -1.94 -17.74
CA LEU A 55 -8.89 -1.07 -18.30
C LEU A 55 -8.38 -0.15 -19.42
N TYR A 56 -7.06 0.04 -19.56
CA TYR A 56 -6.50 0.80 -20.68
C TYR A 56 -6.90 0.21 -22.03
N LEU A 57 -7.17 -1.10 -22.10
CA LEU A 57 -7.67 -1.78 -23.30
C LEU A 57 -9.07 -1.28 -23.66
N LEU A 58 -9.95 -1.07 -22.68
CA LEU A 58 -11.28 -0.52 -22.89
C LEU A 58 -11.19 0.93 -23.37
N THR A 59 -10.34 1.73 -22.72
CA THR A 59 -10.11 3.13 -23.11
C THR A 59 -9.58 3.21 -24.54
N LEU A 60 -8.58 2.40 -24.89
CA LEU A 60 -8.02 2.37 -26.24
C LEU A 60 -9.05 1.90 -27.27
N ALA A 61 -9.79 0.83 -26.98
CA ALA A 61 -10.83 0.33 -27.87
C ALA A 61 -11.94 1.38 -28.09
N GLY A 62 -12.34 2.08 -27.03
CA GLY A 62 -13.29 3.18 -27.10
C GLY A 62 -12.79 4.35 -27.96
N LEU A 63 -11.54 4.78 -27.77
CA LEU A 63 -10.90 5.80 -28.60
C LEU A 63 -10.81 5.40 -30.08
N LEU A 64 -10.44 4.15 -30.36
CA LEU A 64 -10.41 3.62 -31.72
C LEU A 64 -11.81 3.54 -32.34
N ALA A 65 -12.82 3.19 -31.55
CA ALA A 65 -14.20 3.14 -32.01
C ALA A 65 -14.74 4.51 -32.43
N LEU A 66 -14.31 5.61 -31.80
CA LEU A 66 -14.70 6.97 -32.19
C LEU A 66 -14.33 7.33 -33.64
N ARG A 67 -13.35 6.65 -34.24
CA ARG A 67 -12.97 6.83 -35.66
C ARG A 67 -13.96 6.19 -36.65
N ARG A 68 -14.90 5.38 -36.17
CA ARG A 68 -15.90 4.72 -37.00
C ARG A 68 -17.24 5.44 -36.93
N PRO A 69 -18.02 5.50 -38.03
CA PRO A 69 -19.38 6.02 -37.96
C PRO A 69 -20.26 5.15 -37.03
N PRO A 70 -21.35 5.71 -36.49
CA PRO A 70 -22.32 4.91 -35.75
C PRO A 70 -22.94 3.85 -36.66
N LEU A 71 -23.19 2.66 -36.09
CA LEU A 71 -23.91 1.60 -36.79
C LEU A 71 -25.38 1.95 -36.92
N GLN A 72 -26.00 1.47 -38.00
CA GLN A 72 -27.44 1.56 -38.21
C GLN A 72 -28.11 0.26 -37.78
N ASP A 73 -29.20 0.37 -37.03
CA ASP A 73 -30.17 -0.68 -36.75
C ASP A 73 -31.49 -0.34 -37.48
N GLU A 74 -32.51 -1.18 -37.33
CA GLU A 74 -33.84 -1.02 -37.98
C GLU A 74 -34.50 0.34 -37.73
N ASN A 75 -34.19 0.97 -36.59
CA ASN A 75 -34.73 2.27 -36.17
C ASN A 75 -33.79 3.46 -36.50
N GLY A 76 -32.78 3.26 -37.34
CA GLY A 76 -31.77 4.26 -37.67
C GLY A 76 -30.46 4.10 -36.88
N GLU A 77 -29.73 5.18 -36.65
CA GLU A 77 -28.46 5.10 -35.90
C GLU A 77 -28.68 4.59 -34.48
N ARG A 78 -27.78 3.72 -34.01
CA ARG A 78 -27.75 3.33 -32.60
C ARG A 78 -27.69 4.57 -31.70
N PRO A 79 -28.58 4.70 -30.70
CA PRO A 79 -28.64 5.86 -29.85
C PRO A 79 -27.34 6.07 -29.06
N LYS A 80 -27.00 7.32 -28.78
CA LYS A 80 -25.98 7.68 -27.80
C LYS A 80 -26.63 7.96 -26.44
N ILE A 81 -25.87 7.80 -25.37
CA ILE A 81 -26.21 8.43 -24.10
C ILE A 81 -26.44 9.92 -24.34
N ALA A 82 -27.53 10.47 -23.82
CA ALA A 82 -27.90 11.86 -24.04
C ALA A 82 -26.75 12.80 -23.62
N LEU A 83 -26.53 13.88 -24.37
CA LEU A 83 -25.35 14.74 -24.19
C LEU A 83 -25.30 15.35 -22.77
N ASN A 84 -26.45 15.75 -22.24
CA ASN A 84 -26.58 16.23 -20.86
C ASN A 84 -26.12 15.18 -19.83
N VAL A 85 -26.42 13.90 -20.05
CA VAL A 85 -26.00 12.80 -19.17
C VAL A 85 -24.49 12.57 -19.30
N GLN A 86 -23.93 12.61 -20.51
CA GLN A 86 -22.48 12.52 -20.71
C GLN A 86 -21.74 13.67 -20.02
N LEU A 87 -22.25 14.89 -20.13
CA LEU A 87 -21.70 16.06 -19.45
C LEU A 87 -21.82 15.94 -17.92
N ALA A 88 -22.93 15.40 -17.41
CA ALA A 88 -23.08 15.12 -15.98
C ALA A 88 -22.05 14.09 -15.49
N PHE A 89 -21.86 12.99 -16.23
CA PHE A 89 -20.83 12.00 -15.90
C PHE A 89 -19.43 12.62 -15.93
N LEU A 90 -19.12 13.41 -16.97
CA LEU A 90 -17.84 14.10 -17.07
C LEU A 90 -17.62 15.04 -15.89
N ALA A 91 -18.63 15.83 -15.50
CA ALA A 91 -18.55 16.73 -14.36
C ALA A 91 -18.28 15.98 -13.04
N VAL A 92 -18.99 14.87 -12.80
CA VAL A 92 -18.79 14.02 -11.62
C VAL A 92 -17.39 13.40 -11.61
N ILE A 93 -16.95 12.84 -12.74
CA ILE A 93 -15.62 12.23 -12.88
C ILE A 93 -14.54 13.28 -12.60
N LEU A 94 -14.59 14.43 -13.27
CA LEU A 94 -13.58 15.48 -13.11
C LEU A 94 -13.57 16.06 -11.70
N ALA A 95 -14.73 16.38 -11.12
CA ALA A 95 -14.82 16.89 -9.77
C ALA A 95 -14.22 15.91 -8.76
N TYR A 96 -14.53 14.62 -8.90
CA TYR A 96 -14.05 13.58 -8.00
C TYR A 96 -12.55 13.30 -8.17
N VAL A 97 -12.05 13.21 -9.41
CA VAL A 97 -10.62 13.03 -9.70
C VAL A 97 -9.79 14.21 -9.16
N VAL A 98 -10.28 15.45 -9.35
CA VAL A 98 -9.63 16.65 -8.82
C VAL A 98 -9.67 16.63 -7.29
N ALA A 99 -10.82 16.34 -6.69
CA ALA A 99 -10.95 16.26 -5.23
C ALA A 99 -9.97 15.24 -4.63
N MET A 100 -9.87 14.04 -5.21
CA MET A 100 -8.97 12.97 -4.74
C MET A 100 -7.49 13.15 -5.14
N ALA A 101 -7.18 14.17 -5.93
CA ALA A 101 -5.80 14.59 -6.22
C ALA A 101 -5.33 15.73 -5.32
N VAL A 102 -6.25 16.61 -4.90
CA VAL A 102 -5.98 17.71 -3.96
C VAL A 102 -5.99 17.20 -2.51
N VAL A 103 -6.97 16.37 -2.18
CA VAL A 103 -7.21 15.85 -0.83
C VAL A 103 -6.86 14.37 -0.78
N GLY A 104 -6.20 13.96 0.29
CA GLY A 104 -5.83 12.57 0.56
C GLY A 104 -4.33 12.35 0.46
N GLY A 105 -3.73 11.92 1.57
CA GLY A 105 -2.30 11.70 1.65
C GLY A 105 -1.84 10.51 0.82
N ALA A 106 -2.67 9.47 0.72
CA ALA A 106 -2.35 8.25 -0.02
C ALA A 106 -3.08 8.17 -1.37
N VAL A 107 -2.36 7.80 -2.43
CA VAL A 107 -2.88 7.74 -3.81
C VAL A 107 -3.26 6.31 -4.19
N LEU A 108 -4.13 5.67 -3.40
CA LEU A 108 -4.52 4.27 -3.62
C LEU A 108 -5.58 4.16 -4.72
N ALA A 109 -5.51 3.09 -5.52
CA ALA A 109 -6.39 2.91 -6.68
C ALA A 109 -7.86 2.73 -6.29
N ARG A 110 -8.14 2.10 -5.13
CA ARG A 110 -9.50 1.92 -4.60
C ARG A 110 -10.30 3.21 -4.48
N TYR A 111 -9.63 4.35 -4.35
CA TYR A 111 -10.32 5.64 -4.30
C TYR A 111 -11.00 5.98 -5.61
N MET A 112 -10.59 5.43 -6.75
CA MET A 112 -11.24 5.71 -8.05
C MET A 112 -12.47 4.82 -8.31
N LEU A 113 -12.79 3.87 -7.44
CA LEU A 113 -13.94 2.96 -7.61
C LEU A 113 -15.28 3.67 -7.89
N PRO A 114 -15.60 4.85 -7.31
CA PRO A 114 -16.86 5.53 -7.62
C PRO A 114 -16.97 6.05 -9.06
N VAL A 115 -15.85 6.37 -9.71
CA VAL A 115 -15.85 6.96 -11.07
C VAL A 115 -15.59 5.93 -12.17
N VAL A 116 -14.93 4.81 -11.86
CA VAL A 116 -14.64 3.74 -12.82
C VAL A 116 -15.89 3.22 -13.54
N PRO A 117 -17.03 2.93 -12.87
CA PRO A 117 -18.25 2.48 -13.54
C PRO A 117 -18.78 3.48 -14.57
N LEU A 118 -18.70 4.79 -14.29
CA LEU A 118 -19.16 5.82 -15.21
C LEU A 118 -18.32 5.83 -16.50
N ILE A 119 -17.01 5.66 -16.36
CA ILE A 119 -16.07 5.55 -17.48
C ILE A 119 -16.37 4.28 -18.30
N ILE A 120 -16.58 3.15 -17.63
CA ILE A 120 -16.95 1.89 -18.28
C ILE A 120 -18.24 2.05 -19.08
N ILE A 121 -19.28 2.66 -18.51
CA ILE A 121 -20.56 2.89 -19.20
C ILE A 121 -20.36 3.74 -20.46
N ILE A 122 -19.56 4.80 -20.40
CA ILE A 122 -19.26 5.66 -21.56
C ILE A 122 -18.57 4.86 -22.66
N TRP A 123 -17.54 4.08 -22.31
CA TRP A 123 -16.79 3.32 -23.31
C TRP A 123 -17.57 2.15 -23.89
N VAL A 124 -18.30 1.40 -23.06
CA VAL A 124 -19.16 0.30 -23.53
C VAL A 124 -20.29 0.84 -24.41
N SER A 125 -20.91 1.96 -24.06
CA SER A 125 -21.91 2.62 -24.92
C SER A 125 -21.30 3.06 -26.26
N THR A 126 -20.08 3.58 -26.25
CA THR A 126 -19.35 3.98 -27.47
C THR A 126 -19.04 2.77 -28.36
N LEU A 127 -18.59 1.67 -27.77
CA LEU A 127 -18.33 0.41 -28.48
C LEU A 127 -19.61 -0.16 -29.07
N TRP A 128 -20.68 -0.27 -28.28
CA TRP A 128 -21.98 -0.75 -28.74
C TRP A 128 -22.50 0.05 -29.94
N ARG A 129 -22.36 1.37 -29.91
CA ARG A 129 -22.81 2.26 -30.98
C ARG A 129 -22.00 2.13 -32.28
N ARG A 130 -20.70 1.80 -32.21
CA ARG A 130 -19.77 1.96 -33.35
C ARG A 130 -19.05 0.68 -33.79
N VAL A 131 -19.17 -0.43 -33.05
CA VAL A 131 -18.45 -1.68 -33.29
C VAL A 131 -19.44 -2.84 -33.33
N GLN A 132 -19.43 -3.61 -34.43
CA GLN A 132 -20.38 -4.72 -34.63
C GLN A 132 -20.16 -5.83 -33.61
N LEU A 133 -18.91 -6.23 -33.39
CA LEU A 133 -18.49 -7.23 -32.40
C LEU A 133 -18.10 -6.60 -31.04
N TRP A 134 -18.83 -5.58 -30.60
CA TRP A 134 -18.54 -4.88 -29.33
C TRP A 134 -18.50 -5.84 -28.13
N TRP A 135 -19.34 -6.88 -28.11
CA TRP A 135 -19.38 -7.87 -27.05
C TRP A 135 -18.07 -8.67 -26.95
N ALA A 136 -17.42 -8.97 -28.08
CA ALA A 136 -16.15 -9.67 -28.11
C ALA A 136 -15.02 -8.79 -27.55
N VAL A 137 -15.05 -7.49 -27.87
CA VAL A 137 -14.13 -6.51 -27.28
C VAL A 137 -14.32 -6.43 -25.76
N VAL A 138 -15.55 -6.32 -25.28
CA VAL A 138 -15.85 -6.30 -23.84
C VAL A 138 -15.43 -7.61 -23.17
N ALA A 139 -15.64 -8.76 -23.80
CA ALA A 139 -15.20 -10.05 -23.29
C ALA A 139 -13.67 -10.15 -23.18
N MET A 140 -12.92 -9.67 -24.18
CA MET A 140 -11.46 -9.61 -24.12
C MET A 140 -10.96 -8.67 -23.02
N VAL A 141 -11.59 -7.51 -22.84
CA VAL A 141 -11.30 -6.59 -21.73
C VAL A 141 -11.58 -7.27 -20.39
N GLY A 142 -12.72 -7.97 -20.27
CA GLY A 142 -13.07 -8.72 -19.06
C GLY A 142 -12.06 -9.82 -18.74
N LEU A 143 -11.61 -10.57 -19.75
CA LEU A 143 -10.55 -11.56 -19.59
C LEU A 143 -9.24 -10.91 -19.15
N ALA A 144 -8.85 -9.79 -19.76
CA ALA A 144 -7.65 -9.05 -19.37
C ALA A 144 -7.75 -8.52 -17.93
N PHE A 145 -8.91 -8.03 -17.51
CA PHE A 145 -9.16 -7.63 -16.12
C PHE A 145 -8.96 -8.81 -15.16
N VAL A 146 -9.55 -9.98 -15.47
CA VAL A 146 -9.38 -11.19 -14.67
C VAL A 146 -7.91 -11.61 -14.61
N ILE A 147 -7.18 -11.57 -15.72
CA ILE A 147 -5.73 -11.84 -15.73
C ILE A 147 -4.98 -10.86 -14.81
N GLY A 148 -5.35 -9.57 -14.83
CA GLY A 148 -4.76 -8.54 -13.97
C GLY A 148 -4.98 -8.77 -12.47
N LEU A 149 -5.98 -9.58 -12.08
CA LEU A 149 -6.17 -9.98 -10.69
C LEU A 149 -5.07 -10.94 -10.21
N PHE A 150 -4.49 -11.75 -11.10
CA PHE A 150 -3.52 -12.80 -10.76
C PHE A 150 -2.09 -12.47 -11.22
N VAL A 151 -1.94 -11.64 -12.26
CA VAL A 151 -0.63 -11.32 -12.84
C VAL A 151 -0.21 -9.93 -12.42
N ASN A 152 0.92 -9.87 -11.70
CA ASN A 152 1.48 -8.61 -11.23
C ASN A 152 2.04 -7.77 -12.40
N PRO A 153 1.80 -6.46 -12.41
CA PRO A 153 2.32 -5.59 -13.45
C PRO A 153 3.85 -5.43 -13.36
N PRO A 154 4.51 -5.00 -14.44
CA PRO A 154 5.97 -4.76 -14.49
C PRO A 154 6.39 -3.44 -13.83
N TYR A 155 5.56 -2.88 -12.95
CA TYR A 155 5.78 -1.65 -12.20
C TYR A 155 5.38 -1.84 -10.74
N GLY A 156 5.93 -1.03 -9.84
CA GLY A 156 5.58 -1.09 -8.41
C GLY A 156 4.11 -0.70 -8.20
N PHE A 157 3.40 -1.48 -7.39
CA PHE A 157 1.99 -1.30 -7.08
C PHE A 157 1.71 -1.71 -5.62
N SER A 158 0.51 -1.39 -5.12
CA SER A 158 0.13 -1.76 -3.75
C SER A 158 -0.50 -3.15 -3.75
N PHE A 159 -0.13 -4.04 -2.82
CA PHE A 159 -0.63 -5.42 -2.83
C PHE A 159 -2.17 -5.51 -2.82
N GLU A 160 -2.84 -4.55 -2.17
CA GLU A 160 -4.31 -4.41 -2.13
C GLU A 160 -4.99 -4.22 -3.49
N ASP A 161 -4.24 -3.93 -4.55
CA ASP A 161 -4.81 -3.63 -5.86
C ASP A 161 -5.24 -4.88 -6.64
N ASN A 162 -4.71 -6.06 -6.30
CA ASN A 162 -5.06 -7.35 -6.92
C ASN A 162 -4.99 -8.50 -5.90
N LEU A 163 -5.01 -9.76 -6.35
CA LEU A 163 -4.95 -10.92 -5.45
C LEU A 163 -3.58 -11.15 -4.80
N ALA A 164 -2.57 -10.33 -5.08
CA ALA A 164 -1.34 -10.30 -4.29
C ALA A 164 -1.63 -10.01 -2.82
N TYR A 165 -2.71 -9.28 -2.51
CA TYR A 165 -3.14 -9.05 -1.13
C TYR A 165 -3.50 -10.33 -0.38
N ARG A 166 -4.02 -11.36 -1.06
CA ARG A 166 -4.26 -12.66 -0.44
C ARG A 166 -2.94 -13.29 -0.01
N ASP A 167 -1.94 -13.24 -0.87
CA ASP A 167 -0.63 -13.83 -0.60
C ASP A 167 0.13 -13.07 0.49
N TYR A 168 -0.04 -11.73 0.53
CA TYR A 168 0.38 -10.87 1.63
C TYR A 168 -0.17 -11.36 2.98
N ILE A 169 -1.49 -11.52 3.08
CA ILE A 169 -2.16 -11.99 4.32
C ILE A 169 -1.62 -13.37 4.72
N LEU A 170 -1.50 -14.30 3.78
CA LEU A 170 -1.03 -15.66 4.08
C LEU A 170 0.43 -15.69 4.56
N LEU A 171 1.31 -14.87 3.96
CA LEU A 171 2.69 -14.72 4.40
C LEU A 171 2.76 -14.16 5.83
N HIS A 172 1.99 -13.11 6.11
CA HIS A 172 1.93 -12.50 7.43
C HIS A 172 1.40 -13.47 8.48
N GLN A 173 0.28 -14.14 8.22
CA GLN A 173 -0.28 -15.15 9.14
C GLN A 173 0.73 -16.25 9.48
N ARG A 174 1.47 -16.77 8.50
CA ARG A 174 2.47 -17.83 8.75
C ARG A 174 3.67 -17.33 9.56
N ALA A 175 4.18 -16.14 9.21
CA ALA A 175 5.30 -15.53 9.92
C ALA A 175 4.93 -15.18 11.37
N GLU A 176 3.75 -14.62 11.60
CA GLU A 176 3.27 -14.25 12.93
C GLU A 176 2.93 -15.46 13.78
N GLN A 177 2.32 -16.51 13.22
CA GLN A 177 2.13 -17.79 13.91
C GLN A 177 3.46 -18.42 14.31
N PHE A 178 4.49 -18.33 13.45
CA PHE A 178 5.83 -18.77 13.78
C PHE A 178 6.41 -17.98 14.96
N VAL A 179 6.28 -16.65 14.94
CA VAL A 179 6.74 -15.77 16.02
C VAL A 179 6.00 -16.05 17.33
N GLU A 180 4.67 -16.17 17.30
CA GLU A 180 3.84 -16.49 18.47
C GLU A 180 4.20 -17.86 19.06
N ALA A 181 4.41 -18.88 18.23
CA ALA A 181 4.74 -20.23 18.67
C ALA A 181 6.16 -20.34 19.25
N ARG A 182 7.14 -19.68 18.62
CA ARG A 182 8.56 -19.80 18.97
C ARG A 182 9.01 -18.82 20.04
N TYR A 183 8.43 -17.62 20.08
CA TYR A 183 8.83 -16.49 20.90
C TYR A 183 7.64 -15.80 21.59
N PRO A 184 6.76 -16.53 22.31
CA PRO A 184 5.47 -16.00 22.79
C PRO A 184 5.58 -14.76 23.70
N MET A 185 6.70 -14.60 24.41
CA MET A 185 6.93 -13.50 25.36
C MET A 185 7.92 -12.44 24.85
N ALA A 186 8.41 -12.58 23.63
CA ALA A 186 9.41 -11.67 23.07
C ALA A 186 8.80 -10.31 22.71
N ARG A 187 9.65 -9.29 22.77
CA ARG A 187 9.45 -7.97 22.19
C ARG A 187 9.84 -8.04 20.72
N VAL A 188 8.86 -7.84 19.85
CA VAL A 188 9.01 -7.95 18.39
C VAL A 188 9.17 -6.56 17.79
N LEU A 189 10.29 -6.29 17.13
CA LEU A 189 10.49 -5.11 16.30
C LEU A 189 9.77 -5.28 14.97
N THR A 190 8.87 -4.38 14.61
CA THR A 190 8.24 -4.38 13.28
C THR A 190 7.61 -3.04 12.92
N ALA A 191 7.20 -2.89 11.66
CA ALA A 191 6.49 -1.73 11.15
C ALA A 191 4.97 -1.99 11.06
N TRP A 192 4.19 -0.97 10.69
CA TRP A 192 2.79 -1.16 10.33
C TRP A 192 2.67 -1.82 8.94
N PRO A 193 1.74 -2.78 8.72
CA PRO A 193 0.63 -3.18 9.59
C PRO A 193 0.95 -4.27 10.61
N ALA A 194 2.07 -5.00 10.50
CA ALA A 194 2.40 -6.10 11.40
C ALA A 194 2.40 -5.73 12.90
N SER A 195 2.71 -4.47 13.23
CA SER A 195 2.57 -3.98 14.60
C SER A 195 1.14 -4.04 15.15
N ASP A 196 0.13 -3.78 14.31
CA ASP A 196 -1.28 -3.91 14.71
C ASP A 196 -1.71 -5.38 14.67
N GLU A 197 -1.23 -6.15 13.69
CA GLU A 197 -1.49 -7.59 13.53
C GLU A 197 -1.03 -8.37 14.78
N LEU A 198 0.17 -8.07 15.29
CA LEU A 198 0.75 -8.67 16.51
C LEU A 198 0.20 -8.12 17.84
N THR A 199 -0.58 -7.04 17.83
CA THR A 199 -1.15 -6.45 19.07
C THR A 199 -2.65 -6.70 19.22
N HIS A 200 -3.36 -7.00 18.13
CA HIS A 200 -4.81 -7.12 18.11
C HIS A 200 -5.27 -8.50 17.62
N PRO A 201 -5.45 -9.49 18.53
CA PRO A 201 -5.83 -10.86 18.16
C PRO A 201 -7.12 -10.99 17.33
N TYR A 202 -8.04 -10.03 17.44
CA TYR A 202 -9.29 -10.04 16.67
C TYR A 202 -9.06 -9.86 15.15
N LEU A 203 -7.86 -9.45 14.72
CA LEU A 203 -7.47 -9.41 13.32
C LEU A 203 -7.18 -10.81 12.73
N GLY A 204 -7.00 -11.82 13.58
CA GLY A 204 -6.88 -13.23 13.17
C GLY A 204 -5.48 -13.69 12.74
N TYR A 205 -4.43 -12.91 13.00
CA TYR A 205 -3.04 -13.29 12.72
C TYR A 205 -2.39 -14.08 13.88
N ILE A 206 -2.74 -13.70 15.10
CA ILE A 206 -2.25 -14.28 16.35
C ILE A 206 -3.42 -14.57 17.30
N THR A 207 -3.20 -15.43 18.29
CA THR A 207 -4.20 -15.77 19.31
C THR A 207 -4.08 -14.93 20.59
N ARG A 208 -2.88 -14.41 20.89
CA ARG A 208 -2.58 -13.64 22.10
C ARG A 208 -1.73 -12.40 21.77
N PRO A 209 -2.06 -11.22 22.33
CA PRO A 209 -1.30 -10.00 22.05
C PRO A 209 0.17 -10.16 22.41
N MET A 210 1.06 -9.75 21.51
CA MET A 210 2.51 -9.73 21.71
C MET A 210 3.01 -8.32 22.04
N ARG A 211 4.23 -8.22 22.56
CA ARG A 211 4.87 -6.93 22.84
C ARG A 211 5.55 -6.45 21.56
N VAL A 212 5.18 -5.27 21.07
CA VAL A 212 5.74 -4.72 19.83
C VAL A 212 6.58 -3.48 20.09
N VAL A 213 7.74 -3.42 19.46
CA VAL A 213 8.53 -2.19 19.28
C VAL A 213 8.29 -1.71 17.86
N ARG A 214 7.54 -0.62 17.72
CA ARG A 214 7.12 -0.11 16.41
C ARG A 214 8.19 0.82 15.83
N ILE A 215 8.54 0.56 14.57
CA ILE A 215 9.29 1.49 13.71
C ILE A 215 8.38 1.96 12.58
N GLU A 216 8.78 3.02 11.87
CA GLU A 216 7.95 3.58 10.79
C GLU A 216 7.98 2.73 9.52
N ASP A 217 9.17 2.28 9.12
CA ASP A 217 9.42 1.47 7.93
C ASP A 217 10.73 0.67 8.07
N PHE A 218 11.12 -0.06 7.02
CA PHE A 218 12.36 -0.83 6.98
C PHE A 218 13.46 -0.14 6.15
N SER A 219 13.46 1.20 6.11
CA SER A 219 14.55 1.97 5.53
C SER A 219 15.85 1.80 6.33
N ALA A 220 16.98 2.06 5.69
CA ALA A 220 18.29 1.98 6.34
C ALA A 220 18.39 2.89 7.58
N GLU A 221 17.79 4.08 7.53
CA GLU A 221 17.78 5.03 8.65
C GLU A 221 17.05 4.46 9.88
N GLN A 222 15.83 3.94 9.69
CA GLN A 222 15.04 3.34 10.76
C GLN A 222 15.70 2.08 11.33
N LEU A 223 16.27 1.24 10.47
CA LEU A 223 16.94 0.00 10.91
C LEU A 223 18.25 0.29 11.64
N LEU A 224 19.03 1.30 11.22
CA LEU A 224 20.22 1.74 11.95
C LEU A 224 19.86 2.32 13.31
N ALA A 225 18.83 3.16 13.39
CA ALA A 225 18.34 3.69 14.66
C ALA A 225 17.84 2.56 15.60
N ALA A 226 17.11 1.58 15.05
CA ALA A 226 16.70 0.40 15.81
C ALA A 226 17.91 -0.45 16.28
N ALA A 227 18.96 -0.53 15.47
CA ALA A 227 20.19 -1.25 15.81
C ALA A 227 20.97 -0.61 16.98
N GLU A 228 20.81 0.70 17.24
CA GLU A 228 21.38 1.33 18.44
C GLU A 228 20.67 0.89 19.72
N SER A 229 19.40 0.48 19.61
CA SER A 229 18.56 0.02 20.72
C SER A 229 18.27 -1.47 20.67
N ARG A 230 19.24 -2.31 20.26
CA ARG A 230 19.06 -3.79 20.14
C ARG A 230 18.60 -4.48 21.42
N SER A 231 18.88 -3.92 22.60
CA SER A 231 18.38 -4.46 23.88
C SER A 231 16.88 -4.27 24.07
N ALA A 232 16.24 -3.47 23.21
CA ALA A 232 14.80 -3.21 23.24
C ALA A 232 13.98 -4.31 22.54
N PHE A 233 14.56 -5.31 21.89
CA PHE A 233 13.79 -6.36 21.24
C PHE A 233 14.61 -7.63 21.11
N GLU A 234 13.96 -8.79 21.20
CA GLU A 234 14.65 -10.08 20.99
C GLU A 234 14.44 -10.62 19.57
N VAL A 235 13.38 -10.19 18.89
CA VAL A 235 13.01 -10.66 17.56
C VAL A 235 12.62 -9.47 16.68
N ALA A 236 12.93 -9.52 15.39
CA ALA A 236 12.39 -8.60 14.40
C ALA A 236 11.55 -9.36 13.36
N LEU A 237 10.33 -8.89 13.12
CA LEU A 237 9.47 -9.35 12.03
C LEU A 237 9.54 -8.33 10.90
N LEU A 238 10.17 -8.73 9.80
CA LEU A 238 10.41 -7.93 8.62
C LEU A 238 9.57 -8.44 7.45
N PHE A 239 9.15 -7.56 6.56
CA PHE A 239 8.35 -7.92 5.40
C PHE A 239 8.51 -6.90 4.26
N SER A 240 8.17 -7.32 3.04
CA SER A 240 8.06 -6.40 1.91
C SER A 240 6.86 -5.48 2.09
N THR A 241 7.06 -4.16 2.20
CA THR A 241 5.92 -3.23 2.32
C THR A 241 5.26 -2.92 0.97
N LYS A 242 5.99 -3.07 -0.13
CA LYS A 242 5.54 -2.77 -1.50
C LYS A 242 6.04 -3.82 -2.49
N TYR A 243 5.31 -4.01 -3.59
CA TYR A 243 5.78 -4.86 -4.67
C TYR A 243 6.90 -4.17 -5.45
N GLU A 244 8.04 -4.84 -5.56
CA GLU A 244 9.14 -4.44 -6.44
C GLU A 244 9.31 -5.49 -7.55
N PRO A 245 9.03 -5.15 -8.83
CA PRO A 245 9.19 -6.09 -9.91
C PRO A 245 10.68 -6.40 -10.15
N PRO A 246 11.04 -7.61 -10.64
CA PRO A 246 12.43 -7.96 -10.92
C PRO A 246 13.12 -7.03 -11.94
N HIS A 247 12.34 -6.48 -12.88
CA HIS A 247 12.82 -5.58 -13.94
C HIS A 247 11.87 -4.37 -14.06
N PRO A 248 12.00 -3.34 -13.21
CA PRO A 248 11.07 -2.23 -13.19
C PRO A 248 11.27 -1.30 -14.40
N TRP A 249 10.19 -0.98 -15.11
CA TRP A 249 10.23 -0.13 -16.30
C TRP A 249 10.74 1.30 -16.05
N PHE A 250 10.76 1.77 -14.80
CA PHE A 250 11.11 3.16 -14.45
C PHE A 250 12.13 3.29 -13.31
N GLU A 251 12.86 2.22 -12.96
CA GLU A 251 13.80 2.28 -11.82
C GLU A 251 14.89 3.34 -12.02
N HIS A 252 15.34 3.50 -13.26
CA HIS A 252 16.42 4.42 -13.66
C HIS A 252 16.03 5.90 -13.63
N TRP A 253 14.74 6.25 -13.52
CA TRP A 253 14.30 7.64 -13.54
C TRP A 253 14.43 8.29 -12.16
N ARG A 254 15.61 8.85 -11.89
CA ARG A 254 15.95 9.47 -10.58
C ARG A 254 14.96 10.56 -10.13
N ALA A 255 14.46 11.37 -11.06
CA ALA A 255 13.47 12.42 -10.72
C ALA A 255 12.15 11.80 -10.24
N TRP A 256 11.69 10.73 -10.89
CA TRP A 256 10.50 10.00 -10.45
C TRP A 256 10.69 9.38 -9.06
N GLN A 257 11.86 8.78 -8.80
CA GLN A 257 12.18 8.24 -7.46
C GLN A 257 12.16 9.34 -6.38
N SER A 258 12.78 10.49 -6.65
CA SER A 258 12.77 11.63 -5.74
C SER A 258 11.35 12.15 -5.46
N TRP A 259 10.50 12.27 -6.48
CA TRP A 259 9.12 12.70 -6.31
C TRP A 259 8.28 11.69 -5.53
N LYS A 260 8.48 10.39 -5.76
CA LYS A 260 7.82 9.33 -4.97
C LYS A 260 8.18 9.43 -3.50
N THR A 261 9.47 9.58 -3.18
CA THR A 261 9.92 9.70 -1.79
C THR A 261 9.37 10.96 -1.13
N ARG A 262 9.46 12.10 -1.83
CA ARG A 262 9.05 13.40 -1.28
C ARG A 262 7.54 13.54 -1.10
N PHE A 263 6.74 13.06 -2.05
CA PHE A 263 5.31 13.35 -2.09
C PHE A 263 4.40 12.16 -1.81
N PHE A 264 4.88 10.93 -1.94
CA PHE A 264 4.05 9.73 -1.84
C PHE A 264 4.55 8.73 -0.79
N GLY A 265 5.43 9.15 0.12
CA GLY A 265 5.92 8.30 1.22
C GLY A 265 6.64 7.04 0.71
N TYR A 266 7.37 7.15 -0.41
CA TYR A 266 8.14 6.03 -0.93
C TYR A 266 9.51 5.95 -0.25
N HIS A 267 9.65 4.96 0.62
CA HIS A 267 10.93 4.45 1.09
C HIS A 267 11.31 3.20 0.29
N ARG A 268 12.61 2.93 0.19
CA ARG A 268 13.14 1.66 -0.30
C ARG A 268 13.51 0.84 0.92
N ASP A 269 12.77 -0.24 1.14
CA ASP A 269 13.07 -1.16 2.23
C ASP A 269 14.35 -1.93 1.93
N LEU A 270 15.12 -2.21 2.98
CA LEU A 270 16.26 -3.09 2.84
C LEU A 270 15.80 -4.54 2.64
N PRO A 271 16.45 -5.31 1.75
CA PRO A 271 16.22 -6.74 1.65
C PRO A 271 16.44 -7.42 3.00
N ALA A 272 15.70 -8.50 3.27
CA ALA A 272 15.77 -9.25 4.52
C ALA A 272 17.21 -9.56 4.97
N ALA A 273 18.09 -9.94 4.05
CA ALA A 273 19.49 -10.24 4.35
C ALA A 273 20.27 -9.01 4.88
N ALA A 274 20.14 -7.86 4.20
CA ALA A 274 20.81 -6.63 4.62
C ALA A 274 20.24 -6.10 5.94
N ALA A 275 18.92 -6.16 6.11
CA ALA A 275 18.27 -5.78 7.37
C ALA A 275 18.72 -6.70 8.54
N THR A 276 18.87 -8.00 8.29
CA THR A 276 19.38 -8.98 9.27
C THR A 276 20.80 -8.62 9.72
N GLU A 277 21.67 -8.27 8.78
CA GLU A 277 23.05 -7.87 9.05
C GLU A 277 23.11 -6.57 9.89
N ILE A 278 22.34 -5.55 9.52
CA ILE A 278 22.27 -4.28 10.25
C ILE A 278 21.76 -4.48 11.68
N LEU A 279 20.76 -5.35 11.87
CA LEU A 279 20.24 -5.67 13.19
C LEU A 279 21.18 -6.57 14.01
N GLY A 280 22.24 -7.12 13.40
CA GLY A 280 23.18 -8.04 14.05
C GLY A 280 22.51 -9.32 14.52
N GLY A 281 21.53 -9.82 13.76
CA GLY A 281 20.73 -10.98 14.11
C GLY A 281 21.00 -12.19 13.22
N LYS A 282 20.25 -13.26 13.49
CA LYS A 282 20.21 -14.49 12.68
C LYS A 282 18.84 -14.63 12.06
N LEU A 283 18.79 -14.83 10.74
CA LEU A 283 17.56 -15.16 10.02
C LEU A 283 17.10 -16.57 10.45
N VAL A 284 15.95 -16.66 11.12
CA VAL A 284 15.38 -17.93 11.63
C VAL A 284 14.16 -18.40 10.86
N TYR A 285 13.48 -17.49 10.16
CA TYR A 285 12.37 -17.80 9.26
C TYR A 285 12.44 -16.87 8.06
N SER A 286 12.17 -17.39 6.86
CA SER A 286 11.93 -16.57 5.68
C SER A 286 10.99 -17.30 4.74
N GLU A 287 10.02 -16.57 4.21
CA GLU A 287 9.12 -17.07 3.19
C GLU A 287 8.96 -16.00 2.10
N THR A 288 8.98 -16.44 0.85
CA THR A 288 8.86 -15.56 -0.33
C THR A 288 7.78 -16.12 -1.24
N ARG A 289 6.92 -15.24 -1.76
CA ARG A 289 5.84 -15.62 -2.69
C ARG A 289 5.52 -14.48 -3.65
N ASP A 290 5.60 -14.76 -4.95
CA ASP A 290 5.19 -13.84 -6.04
C ASP A 290 5.74 -12.40 -5.91
N GLY A 291 7.01 -12.29 -5.50
CA GLY A 291 7.71 -11.00 -5.31
C GLY A 291 7.49 -10.34 -3.94
N GLN A 292 6.80 -11.01 -3.03
CA GLN A 292 6.59 -10.61 -1.64
C GLN A 292 7.40 -11.49 -0.71
N TRP A 293 7.77 -10.98 0.47
CA TRP A 293 8.51 -11.77 1.44
C TRP A 293 8.20 -11.36 2.88
N THR A 294 8.37 -12.32 3.79
CA THR A 294 8.43 -12.12 5.24
C THR A 294 9.70 -12.78 5.78
N ALA A 295 10.25 -12.22 6.85
CA ALA A 295 11.45 -12.71 7.51
C ALA A 295 11.37 -12.49 9.01
N VAL A 296 11.81 -13.47 9.78
CA VAL A 296 11.96 -13.36 11.24
C VAL A 296 13.44 -13.44 11.57
N VAL A 297 13.92 -12.42 12.27
CA VAL A 297 15.31 -12.29 12.68
C VAL A 297 15.39 -12.39 14.20
N GLU A 298 16.17 -13.35 14.69
CA GLU A 298 16.50 -13.47 16.11
C GLU A 298 17.72 -12.60 16.43
N ILE A 299 17.60 -11.70 17.40
CA ILE A 299 18.67 -10.78 17.76
C ILE A 299 19.65 -11.46 18.69
N GLN A 300 20.93 -11.43 18.34
CA GLN A 300 21.98 -11.92 19.23
C GLN A 300 22.26 -10.88 20.29
N GLN A 301 21.82 -11.14 21.53
CA GLN A 301 22.23 -10.31 22.66
C GLN A 301 23.71 -10.60 22.95
N ILE A 302 24.55 -9.59 22.75
CA ILE A 302 25.91 -9.60 23.31
C ILE A 302 25.71 -9.47 24.84
N MET A 303 25.67 -10.60 25.54
CA MET A 303 25.92 -10.60 26.97
C MET A 303 27.35 -10.12 27.17
N GLU A 304 27.54 -8.81 27.38
CA GLU A 304 28.78 -8.31 27.94
C GLU A 304 29.02 -9.06 29.25
N ALA A 305 30.07 -9.87 29.27
CA ALA A 305 30.50 -10.61 30.44
C ALA A 305 30.97 -9.64 31.54
N GLN A 306 30.04 -9.03 32.28
CA GLN A 306 30.32 -8.31 33.53
C GLN A 306 30.66 -9.23 34.71
N ALA A 307 30.75 -10.56 34.50
CA ALA A 307 31.09 -11.53 35.54
C ALA A 307 32.60 -11.82 35.70
N GLY A 308 33.49 -11.12 34.97
CA GLY A 308 34.93 -11.44 34.94
C GLY A 308 35.88 -10.49 35.67
N ARG A 309 35.43 -9.32 36.17
CA ARG A 309 36.35 -8.31 36.76
C ARG A 309 36.14 -7.97 38.24
N SER A 310 35.14 -8.56 38.90
CA SER A 310 34.92 -8.37 40.35
C SER A 310 35.57 -9.45 41.23
N MET A 311 36.10 -10.53 40.66
CA MET A 311 36.64 -11.66 41.46
C MET A 311 38.18 -11.65 41.63
N GLN A 312 38.86 -10.55 41.28
CA GLN A 312 40.33 -10.46 41.34
C GLN A 312 40.86 -9.22 42.09
N ARG A 313 40.08 -8.63 43.01
CA ARG A 313 40.52 -7.49 43.84
C ARG A 313 40.43 -7.64 45.36
N ASP A 314 39.91 -8.74 45.89
CA ASP A 314 39.79 -8.94 47.35
C ASP A 314 40.73 -10.04 47.89
N GLY A 315 41.94 -10.13 47.35
CA GLY A 315 42.84 -11.26 47.60
C GLY A 315 44.26 -10.94 48.04
N TYR A 316 44.57 -9.77 48.61
CA TYR A 316 45.87 -9.56 49.29
C TYR A 316 45.78 -8.47 50.36
N LEU A 317 45.42 -8.87 51.57
CA LEU A 317 45.80 -8.17 52.81
C LEU A 317 45.53 -9.12 53.99
N SER A 318 46.52 -9.97 54.31
CA SER A 318 46.89 -10.36 55.67
C SER A 318 47.90 -11.50 55.63
N ILE A 319 49.05 -11.29 56.28
CA ILE A 319 49.80 -12.21 57.15
C ILE A 319 51.32 -11.99 56.98
N ARG A 320 51.89 -11.48 58.08
CA ARG A 320 53.29 -11.42 58.55
C ARG A 320 54.16 -10.26 58.08
#